data_AF-A0A952E6A8-F1
#
_entry.id   AF-A0A952E6A8-F1
#
_cell.length_a   1.000
_cell.length_b   1.000
_cell.length_c   1.000
_cell.angle_alpha   90.00
_cell.angle_beta   90.00
_cell.angle_gamma   90.00
#
_symmetry.space_group_name_H-M   'P 1'
#
loop_
_entity.id
_entity.type
_entity.pdbx_description
1 polymer ?
#
loop_
_entity_poly.entity_id
_entity_poly.type
_entity_poly.pdbx_seq_one_letter_code
_entity_poly.pdbx_strand_id
1 'polypeptide(L)'
;MIAAIPYIVCKPFVDRIVNYQISKRVAQLAEENRAVYKDHRPARVRFYNEIRKRGLDVKFGLVCCVTMVFCMAPLSAFGVVVIFSVMNYLGLSKRLSLFMAFLYAFGTPVFFRTGYLNQNLMVGIFGLTGFVLLWQPGNHSRLKICWRYGIAGFLSGMSVLCDYSGLVILLMLLGYGLLRRMDSATLRQALKNAFWFIGGTIGPILLLWFYQWQSFGHPFYPGQHHMPPVDWIDIGYRGVGGPSIELIGMLLFDYRFGLFVMSPILLLAFVAPILSHFKKNIVPLRETLFILFFFIAFTLFLSCIQYTRLQWVTGIRYIIPVIPFLFLLAASVIVRVPRIVAYGLAVFAFAQSWCMSMVRSVGVKNEGVINSVVRVFLDGFQLPWLNTLSKMARQYVPFLEENNVSPISLFILWGIIIYGIWRIKYPFKTLKEETSLIISEEKP
;
A
#
# COMPACT_ATOMS: atom_id res chain seq x y z
N MET A 1 -9.20 -11.77 -0.03
CA MET A 1 -9.66 -12.47 -1.25
C MET A 1 -8.65 -12.34 -2.40
N ILE A 2 -8.23 -11.13 -2.79
CA ILE A 2 -7.28 -10.95 -3.90
C ILE A 2 -5.98 -11.75 -3.71
N ALA A 3 -5.37 -11.65 -2.53
CA ALA A 3 -4.15 -12.37 -2.19
C ALA A 3 -4.31 -13.91 -2.09
N ALA A 4 -5.55 -14.42 -2.08
CA ALA A 4 -5.79 -15.86 -2.10
C ALA A 4 -5.46 -16.46 -3.47
N ILE A 5 -5.57 -15.70 -4.55
CA ILE A 5 -5.26 -16.15 -5.92
C ILE A 5 -3.80 -16.63 -6.03
N PRO A 6 -2.78 -15.79 -5.76
CA PRO A 6 -1.40 -16.26 -5.82
C PRO A 6 -1.10 -17.33 -4.77
N TYR A 7 -1.77 -17.30 -3.61
CA TYR A 7 -1.61 -18.36 -2.62
C TYR A 7 -2.10 -19.73 -3.11
N ILE A 8 -3.27 -19.80 -3.74
CA ILE A 8 -3.81 -21.04 -4.32
C ILE A 8 -2.85 -21.61 -5.38
N VAL A 9 -2.30 -20.75 -6.24
CA VAL A 9 -1.32 -21.14 -7.26
C VAL A 9 -0.05 -21.71 -6.61
N CYS A 10 0.45 -21.09 -5.54
CA CYS A 10 1.64 -21.56 -4.83
C CYS A 10 1.37 -22.67 -3.80
N LYS A 11 0.11 -23.00 -3.51
CA LYS A 11 -0.28 -23.92 -2.43
C LYS A 11 0.39 -25.29 -2.54
N PRO A 12 0.49 -25.96 -3.72
CA PRO A 12 1.16 -27.26 -3.81
C PRO A 12 2.62 -27.22 -3.36
N PHE A 13 3.34 -26.15 -3.69
CA PHE A 13 4.72 -25.95 -3.26
C PHE A 13 4.82 -25.66 -1.76
N VAL A 14 3.94 -24.80 -1.25
CA VAL A 14 3.87 -24.49 0.19
C VAL A 14 3.59 -25.75 1.00
N ASP A 15 2.60 -26.55 0.60
CA ASP A 15 2.23 -27.79 1.31
C ASP A 15 3.37 -28.81 1.27
N ARG A 16 4.10 -28.94 0.15
CA ARG A 16 5.28 -29.81 0.07
C ARG A 16 6.37 -29.42 1.07
N ILE A 17 6.68 -28.13 1.18
CA ILE A 17 7.67 -27.64 2.16
C ILE A 17 7.19 -27.85 3.58
N VAL A 18 5.92 -27.52 3.86
CA VAL A 18 5.34 -27.64 5.21
C VAL A 18 5.34 -29.10 5.66
N ASN A 19 4.89 -30.03 4.80
CA ASN A 19 4.86 -31.46 5.10
C ASN A 19 6.28 -32.00 5.35
N TYR A 20 7.26 -31.61 4.54
CA TYR A 20 8.66 -31.97 4.77
C TYR A 20 9.17 -31.51 6.14
N GLN A 21 8.86 -30.26 6.52
CA GLN A 21 9.28 -29.69 7.81
C GLN A 21 8.56 -30.31 9.02
N ILE A 22 7.31 -30.78 8.84
CA ILE A 22 6.59 -31.51 9.87
C ILE A 22 7.19 -32.91 10.04
N SER A 23 7.41 -33.65 8.95
CA SER A 23 8.03 -34.99 9.00
C SER A 23 9.42 -34.97 9.63
N LYS A 24 10.25 -33.97 9.29
CA LYS A 24 11.58 -33.79 9.91
C LYS A 24 11.48 -33.56 11.43
N ARG A 25 10.48 -32.81 11.89
CA ARG A 25 10.27 -32.56 13.33
C ARG A 25 9.82 -33.80 14.09
N VAL A 26 8.97 -34.63 13.49
CA VAL A 26 8.53 -35.90 14.12
C VAL A 26 9.72 -36.84 14.30
N ALA A 27 10.70 -36.80 13.40
CA ALA A 27 11.93 -37.58 13.51
C ALA A 27 12.94 -37.05 14.55
N GLN A 28 12.84 -35.78 14.95
CA GLN A 28 13.72 -35.17 15.97
C GLN A 28 13.05 -35.28 17.35
N LEU A 29 13.74 -35.91 18.33
CA LEU A 29 13.25 -36.19 19.68
C LEU A 29 12.54 -34.97 20.32
N ALA A 30 11.40 -35.22 20.97
CA ALA A 30 10.49 -34.20 21.47
C ALA A 30 11.11 -33.18 22.46
N GLU A 31 12.21 -33.54 23.14
CA GLU A 31 12.85 -32.70 24.16
C GLU A 31 13.65 -31.52 23.57
N GLU A 32 14.19 -31.61 22.36
CA GLU A 32 14.90 -30.49 21.69
C GLU A 32 13.95 -29.47 21.06
N ASN A 33 12.64 -29.75 21.03
CA ASN A 33 11.65 -29.00 20.24
C ASN A 33 11.02 -27.80 20.97
N ARG A 34 11.57 -27.34 22.11
CA ARG A 34 11.05 -26.14 22.78
C ARG A 34 11.24 -24.92 21.87
N ALA A 35 10.14 -24.41 21.35
CA ALA A 35 10.10 -23.22 20.52
C ALA A 35 10.69 -22.01 21.28
N VAL A 36 11.78 -21.45 20.75
CA VAL A 36 12.41 -20.22 21.26
C VAL A 36 12.09 -19.08 20.30
N TYR A 37 11.31 -18.11 20.76
CA TYR A 37 11.09 -16.86 20.03
C TYR A 37 11.56 -15.70 20.90
N LYS A 38 12.68 -15.08 20.49
CA LYS A 38 13.31 -13.97 21.23
C LYS A 38 12.53 -12.66 21.01
N ASP A 39 11.38 -12.52 21.67
CA ASP A 39 10.58 -11.30 21.62
C ASP A 39 10.07 -10.93 23.01
N HIS A 40 10.21 -9.67 23.39
CA HIS A 40 9.79 -9.16 24.70
C HIS A 40 8.26 -9.14 24.88
N ARG A 41 7.48 -9.32 23.80
CA ARG A 41 6.01 -9.31 23.87
C ARG A 41 5.48 -10.71 24.12
N PRO A 42 4.94 -11.00 25.32
CA PRO A 42 4.55 -12.35 25.70
C PRO A 42 3.42 -12.91 24.82
N ALA A 43 2.54 -12.06 24.29
CA ALA A 43 1.48 -12.48 23.36
C ALA A 43 2.05 -13.05 22.05
N ARG A 44 3.13 -12.47 21.51
CA ARG A 44 3.75 -12.96 20.26
C ARG A 44 4.49 -14.28 20.49
N VAL A 45 5.15 -14.43 21.64
CA VAL A 45 5.78 -15.69 22.06
C VAL A 45 4.74 -16.79 22.22
N ARG A 46 3.63 -16.52 22.93
CA ARG A 46 2.52 -17.46 23.07
C ARG A 46 1.92 -17.86 21.72
N PHE A 47 1.65 -16.90 20.85
CA PHE A 47 1.14 -17.17 19.50
C PHE A 47 2.11 -18.03 18.69
N TYR A 48 3.40 -17.67 18.65
CA TYR A 48 4.40 -18.45 17.93
C TYR A 48 4.48 -19.89 18.45
N ASN A 49 4.51 -20.08 19.77
CA ASN A 49 4.54 -21.41 20.37
C ASN A 49 3.33 -22.25 19.97
N GLU A 50 2.13 -21.66 19.96
CA GLU A 50 0.90 -22.35 19.54
C GLU A 50 0.93 -22.71 18.05
N ILE A 51 1.34 -21.78 17.21
CA ILE A 51 1.48 -22.00 15.76
C ILE A 51 2.53 -23.06 15.44
N ARG A 52 3.65 -23.06 16.16
CA ARG A 52 4.72 -24.07 16.04
C ARG A 52 4.22 -25.45 16.46
N LYS A 53 3.49 -25.55 17.58
CA LYS A 53 2.86 -26.80 18.04
C LYS A 53 1.92 -27.40 16.99
N ARG A 54 1.19 -26.54 16.26
CA ARG A 54 0.29 -26.95 15.17
C ARG A 54 0.99 -27.18 13.83
N GLY A 55 2.32 -27.00 13.74
CA GLY A 55 3.06 -27.14 12.48
C GLY A 55 2.77 -26.05 11.44
N LEU A 56 2.21 -24.91 11.85
CA LEU A 56 1.75 -23.85 10.95
C LEU A 56 2.77 -22.70 10.78
N ASP A 57 3.87 -22.73 11.52
CA ASP A 57 4.91 -21.70 11.59
C ASP A 57 5.54 -21.39 10.22
N VAL A 58 6.03 -22.44 9.53
CA VAL A 58 6.60 -22.31 8.19
C VAL A 58 5.53 -21.90 7.18
N LYS A 59 4.31 -22.43 7.34
CA LYS A 59 3.18 -22.10 6.47
C LYS A 59 2.85 -20.61 6.52
N PHE A 60 2.78 -19.99 7.69
CA PHE A 60 2.55 -18.55 7.82
C PHE A 60 3.66 -17.72 7.19
N GLY A 61 4.92 -18.11 7.37
CA GLY A 61 6.06 -17.44 6.72
C GLY A 61 5.96 -17.48 5.20
N LEU A 62 5.66 -18.64 4.63
CA LEU A 62 5.51 -18.82 3.18
C LEU A 62 4.28 -18.09 2.63
N VAL A 63 3.13 -18.16 3.30
CA VAL A 63 1.93 -17.40 2.92
C VAL A 63 2.22 -15.90 2.91
N CYS A 64 2.91 -15.39 3.93
CA CYS A 64 3.32 -14.00 4.00
C CYS A 64 4.21 -13.64 2.80
N CYS A 65 5.23 -14.45 2.51
CA CYS A 65 6.11 -14.24 1.37
C CYS A 65 5.34 -14.21 0.03
N VAL A 66 4.50 -15.22 -0.22
CA VAL A 66 3.71 -15.33 -1.46
C VAL A 66 2.78 -14.13 -1.62
N THR A 67 2.04 -13.75 -0.58
CA THR A 67 1.10 -12.63 -0.65
C THR A 67 1.79 -11.27 -0.79
N MET A 68 2.98 -11.11 -0.21
CA MET A 68 3.79 -9.90 -0.41
C MET A 68 4.33 -9.81 -1.84
N VAL A 69 5.03 -10.85 -2.30
CA VAL A 69 5.76 -10.86 -3.57
C VAL A 69 4.82 -10.89 -4.78
N PHE A 70 3.73 -11.65 -4.72
CA PHE A 70 2.85 -11.87 -5.88
C PHE A 70 1.54 -11.10 -5.82
N CYS A 71 1.22 -10.40 -4.72
CA CYS A 71 0.03 -9.55 -4.65
C CYS A 71 0.37 -8.10 -4.28
N MET A 72 0.97 -7.86 -3.11
CA MET A 72 1.12 -6.48 -2.62
C MET A 72 2.18 -5.68 -3.39
N ALA A 73 3.36 -6.26 -3.65
CA ALA A 73 4.43 -5.58 -4.36
C ALA A 73 4.06 -5.25 -5.82
N PRO A 74 3.49 -6.18 -6.62
CA PRO A 74 3.05 -5.86 -7.98
C PRO A 74 1.93 -4.82 -8.01
N LEU A 75 0.97 -4.90 -7.09
CA LEU A 75 -0.12 -3.92 -7.02
C LEU A 75 0.39 -2.53 -6.62
N SER A 76 1.33 -2.46 -5.68
CA SER A 76 1.97 -1.18 -5.31
C SER A 76 2.77 -0.60 -6.47
N ALA A 77 3.54 -1.43 -7.18
CA ALA A 77 4.28 -1.03 -8.37
C ALA A 77 3.33 -0.52 -9.48
N PHE A 78 2.18 -1.17 -9.66
CA PHE A 78 1.13 -0.67 -10.56
C PHE A 78 0.65 0.74 -10.14
N GLY A 79 0.44 0.99 -8.86
CA GLY A 79 0.14 2.34 -8.34
C GLY A 79 1.21 3.37 -8.69
N VAL A 80 2.49 2.99 -8.63
CA VAL A 80 3.63 3.84 -9.04
C VAL A 80 3.58 4.14 -10.55
N VAL A 81 3.26 3.15 -11.37
CA VAL A 81 3.09 3.32 -12.83
C VAL A 81 1.91 4.26 -13.15
N VAL A 82 0.82 4.19 -12.38
CA VAL A 82 -0.32 5.13 -12.52
C VAL A 82 0.15 6.56 -12.22
N ILE A 83 0.89 6.78 -11.12
CA ILE A 83 1.45 8.11 -10.80
C ILE A 83 2.38 8.61 -11.91
N PHE A 84 3.30 7.77 -12.38
CA PHE A 84 4.19 8.09 -13.51
C PHE A 84 3.39 8.54 -14.75
N SER A 85 2.38 7.76 -15.12
CA SER A 85 1.56 8.01 -16.30
C SER A 85 0.79 9.34 -16.17
N VAL A 86 0.17 9.58 -15.00
CA VAL A 86 -0.53 10.84 -14.71
C VAL A 86 0.43 12.03 -14.84
N MET A 87 1.60 11.97 -14.21
CA MET A 87 2.60 13.05 -14.27
C MET A 87 3.03 13.35 -15.71
N ASN A 88 3.24 12.31 -16.52
CA ASN A 88 3.57 12.46 -17.92
C ASN A 88 2.41 13.06 -18.74
N TYR A 89 1.17 12.64 -18.48
CA TYR A 89 -0.03 13.19 -19.13
C TYR A 89 -0.35 14.63 -18.72
N LEU A 90 0.15 15.08 -17.57
CA LEU A 90 0.11 16.48 -17.13
C LEU A 90 1.22 17.33 -17.77
N GLY A 91 1.99 16.78 -18.70
CA GLY A 91 3.02 17.49 -19.46
C GLY A 91 4.40 17.53 -18.82
N LEU A 92 4.64 16.79 -17.73
CA LEU A 92 5.99 16.65 -17.19
C LEU A 92 6.85 15.77 -18.10
N SER A 93 8.14 16.09 -18.19
CA SER A 93 9.09 15.25 -18.94
C SER A 93 9.17 13.85 -18.34
N LYS A 94 9.43 12.83 -19.17
CA LYS A 94 9.53 11.42 -18.73
C LYS A 94 10.48 11.24 -17.54
N ARG A 95 11.63 11.94 -17.54
CA ARG A 95 12.61 11.88 -16.45
C ARG A 95 12.04 12.44 -15.15
N LEU A 96 11.34 13.57 -15.21
CA LEU A 96 10.75 14.19 -14.02
C LEU A 96 9.56 13.37 -13.51
N SER A 97 8.72 12.85 -14.40
CA SER A 97 7.63 11.92 -14.07
C SER A 97 8.14 10.66 -13.38
N LEU A 98 9.27 10.10 -13.85
CA LEU A 98 9.92 8.95 -13.23
C LEU A 98 10.43 9.30 -11.83
N PHE A 99 11.09 10.45 -11.68
CA PHE A 99 11.56 10.92 -10.38
C PHE A 99 10.40 11.14 -9.38
N MET A 100 9.29 11.75 -9.82
CA MET A 100 8.08 11.91 -9.00
C MET A 100 7.45 10.57 -8.63
N ALA A 101 7.39 9.62 -9.56
CA ALA A 101 6.89 8.27 -9.26
C ALA A 101 7.78 7.54 -8.24
N PHE A 102 9.10 7.68 -8.33
CA PHE A 102 10.00 7.14 -7.31
C PHE A 102 9.88 7.85 -5.97
N LEU A 103 9.71 9.16 -5.95
CA LEU A 103 9.48 9.92 -4.73
C LEU A 103 8.15 9.51 -4.07
N TYR A 104 7.11 9.22 -4.84
CA TYR A 104 5.88 8.61 -4.33
C TYR A 104 6.15 7.23 -3.73
N ALA A 105 6.82 6.36 -4.51
CA ALA A 105 7.06 4.97 -4.14
C ALA A 105 7.88 4.85 -2.86
N PHE A 106 8.96 5.63 -2.74
CA PHE A 106 9.98 5.49 -1.71
C PHE A 106 9.98 6.61 -0.68
N GLY A 107 9.50 7.82 -1.01
CA GLY A 107 9.43 8.96 -0.09
C GLY A 107 8.11 9.07 0.67
N THR A 108 7.19 8.13 0.51
CA THR A 108 5.93 8.08 1.25
C THR A 108 5.75 6.74 1.95
N PRO A 109 4.85 6.65 2.96
CA PRO A 109 4.55 5.40 3.66
C PRO A 109 4.12 4.24 2.76
N VAL A 110 3.81 4.47 1.49
CA VAL A 110 3.58 3.42 0.50
C VAL A 110 4.70 2.39 0.53
N PHE A 111 5.97 2.80 0.58
CA PHE A 111 7.11 1.89 0.57
C PHE A 111 7.04 0.86 1.70
N PHE A 112 6.96 1.36 2.93
CA PHE A 112 6.85 0.55 4.13
C PHE A 112 5.61 -0.34 4.10
N ARG A 113 4.47 0.19 3.61
CA ARG A 113 3.19 -0.50 3.54
C ARG A 113 3.11 -1.56 2.45
N THR A 114 3.99 -1.51 1.44
CA THR A 114 4.13 -2.57 0.43
C THR A 114 4.72 -3.86 1.02
N GLY A 115 5.50 -3.77 2.09
CA GLY A 115 6.19 -4.91 2.72
C GLY A 115 5.29 -5.84 3.57
N TYR A 116 3.97 -5.82 3.36
CA TYR A 116 3.00 -6.72 3.99
C TYR A 116 1.65 -6.59 3.30
N LEU A 117 0.78 -7.59 3.48
CA LEU A 117 -0.57 -7.54 2.95
C LEU A 117 -1.36 -6.39 3.59
N ASN A 118 -1.64 -5.35 2.81
CA ASN A 118 -2.29 -4.14 3.30
C ASN A 118 -3.48 -3.74 2.44
N GLN A 119 -4.67 -4.11 2.89
CA GLN A 119 -5.94 -3.79 2.23
C GLN A 119 -6.16 -2.28 2.03
N ASN A 120 -5.72 -1.42 2.94
CA ASN A 120 -5.96 0.03 2.83
C ASN A 120 -5.08 0.66 1.75
N LEU A 121 -3.86 0.14 1.54
CA LEU A 121 -3.09 0.58 0.38
C LEU A 121 -3.76 0.15 -0.93
N MET A 122 -4.40 -1.04 -0.98
CA MET A 122 -5.20 -1.47 -2.14
C MET A 122 -6.38 -0.53 -2.40
N VAL A 123 -7.11 -0.13 -1.36
CA VAL A 123 -8.19 0.88 -1.41
C VAL A 123 -7.70 2.17 -2.07
N GLY A 124 -6.55 2.69 -1.65
CA GLY A 124 -5.94 3.88 -2.26
C GLY A 124 -5.56 3.71 -3.73
N ILE A 125 -4.95 2.58 -4.09
CA ILE A 125 -4.51 2.29 -5.47
C ILE A 125 -5.72 2.12 -6.41
N PHE A 126 -6.73 1.36 -6.00
CA PHE A 126 -7.95 1.17 -6.78
C PHE A 126 -8.74 2.47 -6.92
N GLY A 127 -8.87 3.24 -5.83
CA GLY A 127 -9.50 4.55 -5.86
C GLY A 127 -8.79 5.52 -6.79
N LEU A 128 -7.46 5.65 -6.68
CA LEU A 128 -6.68 6.53 -7.55
C LEU A 128 -6.81 6.10 -9.02
N THR A 129 -6.73 4.81 -9.29
CA THR A 129 -6.84 4.29 -10.67
C THR A 129 -8.23 4.57 -11.25
N GLY A 130 -9.30 4.35 -10.46
CA GLY A 130 -10.66 4.69 -10.82
C GLY A 130 -10.83 6.19 -11.09
N PHE A 131 -10.25 7.04 -10.23
CA PHE A 131 -10.22 8.49 -10.41
C PHE A 131 -9.55 8.89 -11.72
N VAL A 132 -8.34 8.39 -12.00
CA VAL A 132 -7.59 8.69 -13.23
C VAL A 132 -8.34 8.25 -14.49
N LEU A 133 -9.01 7.09 -14.43
CA LEU A 133 -9.86 6.62 -15.53
C LEU A 133 -11.03 7.56 -15.82
N LEU A 134 -11.63 8.17 -14.80
CA LEU A 134 -12.72 9.14 -14.96
C LEU A 134 -12.19 10.53 -15.37
N TRP A 135 -11.11 10.98 -14.77
CA TRP A 135 -10.49 12.29 -15.01
C TRP A 135 -9.92 12.43 -16.42
N GLN A 136 -9.17 11.43 -16.90
CA GLN A 136 -8.43 11.47 -18.16
C GLN A 136 -7.48 12.66 -18.30
N PRO A 137 -6.38 12.71 -17.53
CA PRO A 137 -5.34 13.71 -17.77
C PRO A 137 -4.86 13.59 -19.24
N GLY A 138 -4.87 14.72 -19.96
CA GLY A 138 -4.44 14.80 -21.36
C GLY A 138 -5.33 14.09 -22.40
N ASN A 139 -6.51 13.58 -22.05
CA ASN A 139 -7.42 12.88 -22.98
C ASN A 139 -6.80 11.69 -23.75
N HIS A 140 -5.76 11.05 -23.21
CA HIS A 140 -4.99 10.03 -23.94
C HIS A 140 -5.57 8.60 -23.94
N SER A 141 -6.68 8.35 -23.23
CA SER A 141 -7.22 6.99 -23.11
C SER A 141 -8.05 6.60 -24.34
N ARG A 142 -7.69 5.47 -24.95
CA ARG A 142 -8.42 4.85 -26.07
C ARG A 142 -9.68 4.08 -25.68
N LEU A 143 -9.93 3.89 -24.38
CA LEU A 143 -11.09 3.15 -23.89
C LEU A 143 -12.40 3.91 -24.15
N LYS A 144 -13.42 3.19 -24.63
CA LYS A 144 -14.78 3.72 -24.75
C LYS A 144 -15.28 4.21 -23.39
N ILE A 145 -16.07 5.28 -23.41
CA ILE A 145 -16.58 5.92 -22.19
C ILE A 145 -17.33 4.95 -21.26
N CYS A 146 -18.16 4.07 -21.80
CA CYS A 146 -18.90 3.08 -21.00
C CYS A 146 -17.96 2.13 -20.26
N TRP A 147 -16.94 1.60 -20.94
CA TRP A 147 -15.94 0.72 -20.33
C TRP A 147 -15.12 1.44 -19.27
N ARG A 148 -14.77 2.71 -19.48
CA ARG A 148 -14.06 3.50 -18.45
C ARG A 148 -14.88 3.62 -17.17
N TYR A 149 -16.16 3.95 -17.29
CA TYR A 149 -17.06 4.05 -16.14
C TYR A 149 -17.26 2.69 -15.48
N GLY A 150 -17.47 1.63 -16.27
CA GLY A 150 -17.57 0.25 -15.75
C GLY A 150 -16.32 -0.20 -15.00
N ILE A 151 -15.13 0.04 -15.55
CA ILE A 151 -13.86 -0.32 -14.89
C ILE A 151 -13.63 0.55 -13.64
N ALA A 152 -13.91 1.85 -13.69
CA ALA A 152 -13.80 2.72 -12.52
C ALA A 152 -14.78 2.30 -11.39
N GLY A 153 -15.99 1.88 -11.76
CA GLY A 153 -16.97 1.29 -10.86
C GLY A 153 -16.49 -0.02 -10.26
N PHE A 154 -15.95 -0.92 -11.09
CA PHE A 154 -15.34 -2.16 -10.62
C PHE A 154 -14.21 -1.91 -9.61
N LEU A 155 -13.28 -1.00 -9.90
CA LEU A 155 -12.19 -0.64 -8.98
C LEU A 155 -12.71 0.01 -7.69
N SER A 156 -13.77 0.80 -7.77
CA SER A 156 -14.43 1.36 -6.58
C SER A 156 -15.10 0.28 -5.74
N GLY A 157 -15.77 -0.69 -6.37
CA GLY A 157 -16.31 -1.87 -5.71
C GLY A 157 -15.20 -2.73 -5.08
N MET A 158 -14.06 -2.90 -5.76
CA MET A 158 -12.89 -3.58 -5.22
C MET A 158 -12.31 -2.87 -3.99
N SER A 159 -12.43 -1.53 -3.93
CA SER A 159 -12.08 -0.75 -2.74
C SER A 159 -12.99 -1.12 -1.57
N VAL A 160 -14.31 -1.19 -1.78
CA VAL A 160 -15.29 -1.64 -0.76
C VAL A 160 -15.01 -3.08 -0.31
N LEU A 161 -14.70 -3.97 -1.25
CA LEU A 161 -14.32 -5.36 -0.98
C LEU A 161 -13.08 -5.46 -0.08
N CYS A 162 -12.12 -4.55 -0.23
CA CYS A 162 -10.91 -4.52 0.58
C CYS A 162 -11.16 -3.95 1.98
N ASP A 163 -11.96 -2.89 2.08
CA ASP A 163 -12.30 -2.24 3.35
C ASP A 163 -13.57 -1.38 3.17
N TYR A 164 -14.42 -1.31 4.19
CA TYR A 164 -15.65 -0.51 4.15
C TYR A 164 -15.41 0.99 3.95
N SER A 165 -14.23 1.50 4.32
CA SER A 165 -13.83 2.88 3.98
C SER A 165 -13.80 3.14 2.47
N GLY A 166 -13.68 2.09 1.64
CA GLY A 166 -13.85 2.16 0.19
C GLY A 166 -15.22 2.68 -0.26
N LEU A 167 -16.25 2.68 0.61
CA LEU A 167 -17.54 3.28 0.30
C LEU A 167 -17.42 4.80 0.05
N VAL A 168 -16.54 5.47 0.78
CA VAL A 168 -16.26 6.91 0.56
C VAL A 168 -15.72 7.13 -0.85
N ILE A 169 -14.76 6.30 -1.28
CA ILE A 169 -14.20 6.35 -2.64
C ILE A 169 -15.30 6.11 -3.68
N LEU A 170 -16.12 5.08 -3.49
CA LEU A 170 -17.20 4.75 -4.43
C LEU A 170 -18.17 5.91 -4.63
N LEU A 171 -18.69 6.47 -3.54
CA LEU A 171 -19.66 7.58 -3.60
C LEU A 171 -19.04 8.82 -4.23
N MET A 172 -17.80 9.15 -3.85
CA MET A 172 -17.11 10.32 -4.37
C MET A 172 -16.75 10.19 -5.85
N LEU A 173 -16.30 9.02 -6.30
CA LEU A 173 -15.99 8.79 -7.71
C LEU A 173 -17.24 8.73 -8.59
N LEU A 174 -18.35 8.20 -8.07
CA LEU A 174 -19.64 8.27 -8.76
C LEU A 174 -20.08 9.73 -8.97
N GLY A 175 -20.03 10.54 -7.90
CA GLY A 175 -20.34 11.97 -7.97
C GLY A 175 -19.40 12.73 -8.91
N TYR A 176 -18.09 12.51 -8.80
CA TYR A 176 -17.09 13.13 -9.68
C TYR A 176 -17.32 12.74 -11.14
N GLY A 177 -17.56 11.46 -11.44
CA GLY A 177 -17.85 10.97 -12.79
C GLY A 177 -19.10 11.64 -13.38
N LEU A 178 -20.19 11.71 -12.61
CA LEU A 178 -21.42 12.40 -13.03
C LEU A 178 -21.14 13.87 -13.39
N LEU A 179 -20.53 14.62 -12.48
CA LEU A 179 -20.19 16.03 -12.69
C LEU A 179 -19.26 16.22 -13.89
N ARG A 180 -18.23 15.39 -14.01
CA ARG A 180 -17.27 15.44 -15.12
C ARG A 180 -17.93 15.15 -16.46
N ARG A 181 -18.89 14.22 -16.50
CA ARG A 181 -19.59 13.91 -17.76
C ARG A 181 -20.53 15.03 -18.18
N MET A 182 -21.16 15.70 -17.23
CA MET A 182 -22.05 16.84 -17.50
C MET A 182 -21.34 18.01 -18.19
N ASP A 183 -20.02 18.16 -18.05
CA ASP A 183 -19.25 19.18 -18.80
C ASP A 183 -19.29 18.99 -20.33
N SER A 184 -19.46 17.75 -20.79
CA SER A 184 -19.24 17.36 -22.19
C SER A 184 -20.45 16.66 -22.82
N ALA A 185 -21.52 16.47 -22.06
CA ALA A 185 -22.67 15.68 -22.46
C ALA A 185 -23.92 16.03 -21.67
N THR A 186 -25.08 15.61 -22.20
CA THR A 186 -26.37 15.80 -21.53
C THR A 186 -26.48 14.97 -20.25
N LEU A 187 -27.32 15.41 -19.30
CA LEU A 187 -27.59 14.70 -18.05
C LEU A 187 -28.01 13.24 -18.28
N ARG A 188 -28.83 12.96 -19.30
CA ARG A 188 -29.24 11.61 -19.67
C ARG A 188 -28.05 10.71 -20.02
N GLN A 189 -27.06 11.24 -20.74
CA GLN A 189 -25.85 10.49 -21.07
C GLN A 189 -24.94 10.31 -19.84
N ALA A 190 -24.87 11.31 -18.96
CA ALA A 190 -24.15 11.20 -17.69
C ALA A 190 -24.74 10.09 -16.81
N LEU A 191 -26.08 10.06 -16.66
CA LEU A 191 -26.79 9.00 -15.93
C LEU A 191 -26.58 7.63 -16.57
N LYS A 192 -26.63 7.52 -17.90
CA LYS A 192 -26.32 6.26 -18.61
C LYS A 192 -24.92 5.74 -18.26
N ASN A 193 -23.92 6.61 -18.21
CA ASN A 193 -22.56 6.22 -17.84
C ASN A 193 -22.43 5.90 -16.34
N ALA A 194 -23.19 6.59 -15.48
CA ALA A 194 -23.27 6.24 -14.07
C ALA A 194 -23.88 4.84 -13.84
N PHE A 195 -24.85 4.42 -14.65
CA PHE A 195 -25.34 3.03 -14.62
C PHE A 195 -24.24 2.02 -14.97
N TRP A 196 -23.35 2.32 -15.92
CA TRP A 196 -22.18 1.49 -16.19
C TRP A 196 -21.24 1.42 -14.98
N PHE A 197 -21.01 2.54 -14.30
CA PHE A 197 -20.23 2.58 -13.07
C PHE A 197 -20.85 1.72 -11.98
N ILE A 198 -22.14 1.89 -11.70
CA ILE A 198 -22.88 1.10 -10.71
C ILE A 198 -22.83 -0.39 -11.09
N GLY A 199 -23.07 -0.72 -12.36
CA GLY A 199 -22.94 -2.09 -12.87
C GLY A 199 -21.56 -2.71 -12.61
N GLY A 200 -20.50 -1.92 -12.77
CA GLY A 200 -19.13 -2.33 -12.44
C GLY A 200 -18.93 -2.69 -10.96
N THR A 201 -19.61 -2.01 -10.03
CA THR A 201 -19.46 -2.26 -8.58
C THR A 201 -20.10 -3.57 -8.10
N ILE A 202 -21.06 -4.13 -8.86
CA ILE A 202 -21.88 -5.26 -8.42
C ILE A 202 -21.02 -6.48 -8.09
N GLY A 203 -20.12 -6.88 -8.99
CA GLY A 203 -19.29 -8.09 -8.81
C GLY A 203 -18.48 -8.09 -7.51
N PRO A 204 -17.61 -7.08 -7.27
CA PRO A 204 -16.85 -6.98 -6.03
C PRO A 204 -17.70 -6.92 -4.76
N ILE A 205 -18.85 -6.23 -4.78
CA ILE A 205 -19.75 -6.13 -3.61
C ILE A 205 -20.42 -7.47 -3.32
N LEU A 206 -20.92 -8.17 -4.35
CA LEU A 206 -21.48 -9.52 -4.18
C LEU A 206 -20.42 -10.50 -3.65
N LEU A 207 -19.17 -10.38 -4.10
CA LEU A 207 -18.08 -11.19 -3.57
C LEU A 207 -17.79 -10.90 -2.07
N LEU A 208 -17.91 -9.63 -1.64
CA LEU A 208 -17.80 -9.26 -0.23
C LEU A 208 -18.91 -9.92 0.60
N TRP A 209 -20.16 -9.78 0.16
CA TRP A 209 -21.32 -10.36 0.84
C TRP A 209 -21.26 -11.89 0.89
N PHE A 210 -20.83 -12.52 -0.21
CA PHE A 210 -20.62 -13.96 -0.26
C PHE A 210 -19.59 -14.40 0.79
N TYR A 211 -18.45 -13.71 0.87
CA TYR A 211 -17.44 -14.01 1.87
C TYR A 211 -17.94 -13.81 3.31
N GLN A 212 -18.70 -12.76 3.57
CA GLN A 212 -19.27 -12.49 4.90
C GLN A 212 -20.27 -13.56 5.30
N TRP A 213 -21.14 -13.95 4.38
CA TRP A 213 -22.06 -15.05 4.57
C TRP A 213 -21.33 -16.37 4.84
N GLN A 214 -20.31 -16.69 4.05
CA GLN A 214 -19.53 -17.93 4.22
C GLN A 214 -18.71 -17.95 5.52
N SER A 215 -18.17 -16.81 5.94
CA SER A 215 -17.27 -16.75 7.11
C SER A 215 -18.00 -16.54 8.42
N PHE A 216 -19.15 -15.85 8.39
CA PHE A 216 -19.84 -15.36 9.59
C PHE A 216 -21.33 -15.70 9.62
N GLY A 217 -21.86 -16.35 8.59
CA GLY A 217 -23.28 -16.74 8.50
C GLY A 217 -24.23 -15.61 8.10
N HIS A 218 -23.74 -14.37 7.89
CA HIS A 218 -24.57 -13.23 7.51
C HIS A 218 -23.90 -12.33 6.46
N PRO A 219 -24.56 -11.99 5.35
CA PRO A 219 -23.94 -11.25 4.24
C PRO A 219 -23.74 -9.75 4.50
N PHE A 220 -24.44 -9.17 5.48
CA PHE A 220 -24.42 -7.71 5.71
C PHE A 220 -23.71 -7.31 7.00
N TYR A 221 -23.39 -8.27 7.86
CA TYR A 221 -22.70 -7.93 9.11
C TYR A 221 -21.20 -7.84 8.87
N PRO A 222 -20.58 -6.69 9.17
CA PRO A 222 -19.15 -6.54 9.01
C PRO A 222 -18.43 -7.46 9.99
N GLY A 223 -17.18 -7.85 9.69
CA GLY A 223 -16.40 -8.72 10.58
C GLY A 223 -16.27 -8.17 12.01
N GLN A 224 -16.33 -6.83 12.17
CA GLN A 224 -16.37 -6.12 13.45
C GLN A 224 -17.57 -6.51 14.33
N HIS A 225 -18.69 -6.92 13.74
CA HIS A 225 -19.86 -7.40 14.48
C HIS A 225 -19.54 -8.65 15.31
N HIS A 226 -18.64 -9.51 14.78
CA HIS A 226 -18.26 -10.79 15.36
C HIS A 226 -16.96 -10.72 16.18
N MET A 227 -16.37 -9.53 16.33
CA MET A 227 -15.16 -9.36 17.14
C MET A 227 -15.48 -9.48 18.63
N PRO A 228 -14.61 -10.13 19.44
CA PRO A 228 -14.76 -10.13 20.89
C PRO A 228 -14.66 -8.70 21.45
N PRO A 229 -15.15 -8.45 22.67
CA PRO A 229 -14.97 -7.17 23.33
C PRO A 229 -13.50 -6.74 23.35
N VAL A 230 -13.26 -5.54 22.85
CA VAL A 230 -11.96 -4.88 22.80
C VAL A 230 -12.14 -3.43 23.23
N ASP A 231 -11.05 -2.76 23.61
CA ASP A 231 -11.12 -1.35 23.98
C ASP A 231 -11.87 -0.54 22.91
N TRP A 232 -12.78 0.33 23.38
CA TRP A 232 -13.62 1.22 22.57
C TRP A 232 -14.78 0.56 21.81
N ILE A 233 -15.05 -0.74 22.02
CA ILE A 233 -16.19 -1.43 21.37
C ILE A 233 -17.55 -0.85 21.79
N ASP A 234 -17.65 -0.29 22.99
CA ASP A 234 -18.91 0.20 23.57
C ASP A 234 -19.32 1.59 23.05
N ILE A 235 -18.47 2.24 22.25
CA ILE A 235 -18.80 3.54 21.64
C ILE A 235 -19.57 3.34 20.35
N GLY A 236 -20.84 3.79 20.33
CA GLY A 236 -21.70 3.71 19.17
C GLY A 236 -21.99 2.25 18.77
N TYR A 237 -22.03 1.97 17.47
CA TYR A 237 -22.19 0.61 16.97
C TYR A 237 -20.82 -0.08 16.86
N ARG A 238 -20.46 -0.86 17.88
CA ARG A 238 -19.21 -1.68 17.90
C ARG A 238 -17.96 -0.84 17.62
N GLY A 239 -17.84 0.34 18.24
CA GLY A 239 -16.72 1.27 18.03
C GLY A 239 -16.88 2.21 16.83
N VAL A 240 -18.01 2.17 16.12
CA VAL A 240 -18.38 3.16 15.10
C VAL A 240 -19.36 4.17 15.72
N GLY A 241 -18.88 5.39 15.95
CA GLY A 241 -19.64 6.49 16.54
C GLY A 241 -19.72 7.71 15.63
N GLY A 242 -19.95 8.88 16.23
CA GLY A 242 -19.83 10.16 15.54
C GLY A 242 -18.36 10.56 15.29
N PRO A 243 -18.12 11.58 14.46
CA PRO A 243 -16.77 12.08 14.19
C PRO A 243 -16.12 12.62 15.47
N SER A 244 -14.87 12.25 15.70
CA SER A 244 -14.09 12.69 16.86
C SER A 244 -12.94 13.61 16.43
N ILE A 245 -12.94 14.85 16.94
CA ILE A 245 -11.88 15.83 16.69
C ILE A 245 -10.52 15.30 17.16
N GLU A 246 -10.49 14.61 18.29
CA GLU A 246 -9.29 13.96 18.81
C GLU A 246 -8.75 12.93 17.81
N LEU A 247 -9.61 12.08 17.24
CA LEU A 247 -9.18 11.11 16.22
C LEU A 247 -8.68 11.76 14.94
N ILE A 248 -9.27 12.89 14.53
CA ILE A 248 -8.73 13.69 13.42
C ILE A 248 -7.30 14.14 13.76
N GLY A 249 -7.10 14.70 14.95
CA GLY A 249 -5.77 15.11 15.43
C GLY A 249 -4.78 13.93 15.43
N MET A 250 -5.20 12.77 15.93
CA MET A 250 -4.36 11.57 15.97
C MET A 250 -4.02 11.06 14.56
N LEU A 251 -5.01 10.98 13.67
CA LEU A 251 -4.84 10.52 12.29
C LEU A 251 -3.85 11.38 11.51
N LEU A 252 -3.80 12.68 11.79
CA LEU A 252 -2.97 13.64 11.05
C LEU A 252 -1.60 13.85 11.71
N PHE A 253 -1.54 13.91 13.04
CA PHE A 253 -0.37 14.42 13.77
C PHE A 253 0.11 13.56 14.95
N ASP A 254 -0.48 12.40 15.24
CA ASP A 254 0.06 11.52 16.29
C ASP A 254 1.50 11.13 15.95
N TYR A 255 2.42 11.27 16.91
CA TYR A 255 3.85 11.02 16.70
C TYR A 255 4.17 9.57 16.30
N ARG A 256 3.24 8.63 16.51
CA ARG A 256 3.40 7.19 16.19
C ARG A 256 2.89 6.83 14.81
N PHE A 257 1.81 7.46 14.35
CA PHE A 257 1.14 7.04 13.10
C PHE A 257 0.46 8.17 12.31
N GLY A 258 0.59 9.42 12.73
CA GLY A 258 -0.02 10.56 12.06
C GLY A 258 0.47 10.70 10.63
N LEU A 259 -0.44 11.01 9.71
CA LEU A 259 -0.14 11.16 8.28
C LEU A 259 1.03 12.10 8.00
N PHE A 260 1.00 13.29 8.60
CA PHE A 260 2.01 14.31 8.35
C PHE A 260 3.27 14.11 9.19
N VAL A 261 3.20 13.34 10.27
CA VAL A 261 4.41 12.88 10.97
C VAL A 261 5.12 11.84 10.11
N MET A 262 4.40 10.89 9.52
CA MET A 262 4.97 9.81 8.69
C MET A 262 5.34 10.26 7.28
N SER A 263 4.74 11.32 6.75
CA SER A 263 5.06 11.86 5.42
C SER A 263 4.91 13.38 5.38
N PRO A 264 5.86 14.14 5.96
CA PRO A 264 5.78 15.61 6.00
C PRO A 264 5.67 16.24 4.61
N ILE A 265 6.23 15.59 3.58
CA ILE A 265 6.16 16.06 2.19
C ILE A 265 4.72 16.21 1.66
N LEU A 266 3.76 15.47 2.22
CA LEU A 266 2.35 15.57 1.83
C LEU A 266 1.69 16.88 2.29
N LEU A 267 2.28 17.62 3.24
CA LEU A 267 1.80 18.96 3.60
C LEU A 267 1.87 19.94 2.42
N LEU A 268 2.76 19.70 1.46
CA LEU A 268 2.85 20.51 0.24
C LEU A 268 1.56 20.46 -0.58
N ALA A 269 0.74 19.41 -0.45
CA ALA A 269 -0.54 19.31 -1.15
C ALA A 269 -1.47 20.51 -0.88
N PHE A 270 -1.40 21.12 0.30
CA PHE A 270 -2.24 22.26 0.68
C PHE A 270 -1.80 23.59 0.06
N VAL A 271 -0.60 23.65 -0.53
CA VAL A 271 -0.13 24.82 -1.29
C VAL A 271 -0.63 24.78 -2.74
N ALA A 272 -1.07 23.62 -3.24
CA ALA A 272 -1.53 23.45 -4.62
C ALA A 272 -2.71 24.37 -5.03
N PRO A 273 -3.74 24.63 -4.19
CA PRO A 273 -4.80 25.59 -4.52
C PRO A 273 -4.29 27.01 -4.77
N ILE A 274 -3.29 27.46 -4.00
CA ILE A 274 -2.66 28.77 -4.17
C ILE A 274 -1.97 28.83 -5.53
N LEU A 275 -1.27 27.77 -5.94
CA LEU A 275 -0.67 27.69 -7.27
C LEU A 275 -1.72 27.69 -8.41
N SER A 276 -2.88 27.08 -8.18
CA SER A 276 -3.99 27.10 -9.16
C SER A 276 -4.51 28.51 -9.40
N HIS A 277 -4.58 29.35 -8.35
CA HIS A 277 -4.98 30.74 -8.47
C HIS A 277 -4.07 31.52 -9.45
N PHE A 278 -2.76 31.23 -9.41
CA PHE A 278 -1.77 31.85 -10.32
C PHE A 278 -1.66 31.17 -11.69
N LYS A 279 -2.58 30.25 -12.07
CA LYS A 279 -2.50 29.42 -13.28
C LYS A 279 -1.18 28.64 -13.40
N LYS A 280 -0.54 28.39 -12.26
CA LYS A 280 0.71 27.66 -12.14
C LYS A 280 0.49 26.30 -11.51
N ASN A 281 -0.69 25.68 -11.54
CA ASN A 281 -0.83 24.29 -11.09
C ASN A 281 -0.86 23.36 -12.30
N ILE A 282 -0.12 22.23 -12.23
CA ILE A 282 -0.22 21.20 -13.27
C ILE A 282 -1.54 20.41 -13.13
N VAL A 283 -2.04 20.28 -11.91
CA VAL A 283 -3.34 19.66 -11.65
C VAL A 283 -4.41 20.75 -11.78
N PRO A 284 -5.47 20.57 -12.58
CA PRO A 284 -6.51 21.59 -12.70
C PRO A 284 -7.23 21.82 -11.37
N LEU A 285 -7.87 22.99 -11.24
CA LEU A 285 -8.51 23.41 -9.98
C LEU A 285 -9.59 22.42 -9.52
N ARG A 286 -10.41 21.90 -10.45
CA ARG A 286 -11.48 20.95 -10.12
C ARG A 286 -10.92 19.69 -9.47
N GLU A 287 -9.90 19.09 -10.07
CA GLU A 287 -9.26 17.88 -9.52
C GLU A 287 -8.51 18.17 -8.23
N THR A 288 -7.92 19.37 -8.10
CA THR A 288 -7.33 19.83 -6.84
C THR A 288 -8.37 19.88 -5.72
N LEU A 289 -9.52 20.51 -5.96
CA LEU A 289 -10.62 20.58 -5.00
C LEU A 289 -11.21 19.20 -4.69
N PHE A 290 -11.37 18.35 -5.70
CA PHE A 290 -11.82 16.97 -5.51
C PHE A 290 -10.88 16.19 -4.58
N ILE A 291 -9.57 16.26 -4.80
CA ILE A 291 -8.57 15.56 -3.99
C ILE A 291 -8.61 16.06 -2.53
N LEU A 292 -8.70 17.37 -2.31
CA LEU A 292 -8.75 17.94 -0.96
C LEU A 292 -10.07 17.59 -0.26
N PHE A 293 -11.19 17.65 -0.98
CA PHE A 293 -12.48 17.23 -0.46
C PHE A 293 -12.49 15.73 -0.13
N PHE A 294 -11.86 14.89 -0.97
CA PHE A 294 -11.68 13.47 -0.71
C PHE A 294 -10.88 13.24 0.57
N PHE A 295 -9.76 13.93 0.74
CA PHE A 295 -8.97 13.88 1.97
C PHE A 295 -9.80 14.24 3.21
N ILE A 296 -10.60 15.31 3.16
CA ILE A 296 -11.45 15.74 4.28
C ILE A 296 -12.52 14.67 4.57
N ALA A 297 -13.29 14.25 3.55
CA ALA A 297 -14.35 13.27 3.71
C ALA A 297 -13.84 11.93 4.25
N PHE A 298 -12.69 11.46 3.73
CA PHE A 298 -12.08 10.21 4.17
C PHE A 298 -11.57 10.31 5.60
N THR A 299 -10.93 11.43 5.97
CA THR A 299 -10.46 11.67 7.35
C THR A 299 -11.64 11.75 8.32
N LEU A 300 -12.71 12.45 7.94
CA LEU A 300 -13.93 12.56 8.74
C LEU A 300 -14.56 11.18 8.96
N PHE A 301 -14.68 10.37 7.91
CA PHE A 301 -15.18 8.99 8.02
C PHE A 301 -14.34 8.16 8.98
N LEU A 302 -13.00 8.21 8.87
CA LEU A 302 -12.12 7.48 9.78
C LEU A 302 -12.18 8.00 11.22
N SER A 303 -12.48 9.28 11.43
CA SER A 303 -12.68 9.84 12.76
C SER A 303 -13.93 9.32 13.46
N CYS A 304 -14.82 8.63 12.75
CA CYS A 304 -15.96 7.92 13.32
C CYS A 304 -15.60 6.52 13.84
N ILE A 305 -14.40 6.00 13.54
CA ILE A 305 -14.00 4.62 13.84
C ILE A 305 -13.01 4.61 15.02
N GLN A 306 -13.46 4.23 16.22
CA GLN A 306 -12.64 4.29 17.43
C GLN A 306 -11.44 3.33 17.42
N TYR A 307 -11.51 2.24 16.66
CA TYR A 307 -10.37 1.32 16.47
C TYR A 307 -9.15 1.96 15.81
N THR A 308 -9.32 3.14 15.20
CA THR A 308 -8.22 3.96 14.70
C THR A 308 -7.20 4.29 15.81
N ARG A 309 -7.61 4.33 17.08
CA ARG A 309 -6.72 4.51 18.24
C ARG A 309 -5.70 3.39 18.39
N LEU A 310 -6.00 2.19 17.89
CA LEU A 310 -5.16 0.99 18.03
C LEU A 310 -4.18 0.81 16.87
N GLN A 311 -4.16 1.72 15.89
CA GLN A 311 -3.36 1.52 14.68
C GLN A 311 -1.85 1.65 14.91
N TRP A 312 -1.40 2.28 16.01
CA TRP A 312 0.01 2.42 16.39
C TRP A 312 0.76 1.08 16.37
N VAL A 313 0.08 -0.04 16.67
CA VAL A 313 0.64 -1.40 16.62
C VAL A 313 1.26 -1.74 15.26
N THR A 314 0.73 -1.15 14.19
CA THR A 314 1.19 -1.36 12.81
C THR A 314 1.62 -0.07 12.09
N GLY A 315 1.59 1.10 12.76
CA GLY A 315 1.81 2.43 12.16
C GLY A 315 0.58 3.01 11.43
N ILE A 316 0.78 3.98 10.51
CA ILE A 316 -0.29 4.63 9.70
C ILE A 316 -1.11 3.68 8.84
N ARG A 317 -2.24 3.18 9.30
CA ARG A 317 -2.98 2.12 8.59
C ARG A 317 -4.18 2.66 7.86
N TYR A 318 -5.06 3.38 8.55
CA TYR A 318 -6.40 3.66 8.03
C TYR A 318 -6.40 4.74 6.97
N ILE A 319 -5.63 5.81 7.16
CA ILE A 319 -5.64 6.99 6.28
C ILE A 319 -4.77 6.83 5.02
N ILE A 320 -4.05 5.72 4.85
CA ILE A 320 -3.23 5.45 3.65
C ILE A 320 -3.93 5.74 2.32
N PRO A 321 -5.23 5.46 2.12
CA PRO A 321 -5.90 5.68 0.84
C PRO A 321 -5.81 7.12 0.31
N VAL A 322 -5.57 8.11 1.17
CA VAL A 322 -5.43 9.52 0.75
C VAL A 322 -4.04 9.83 0.18
N ILE A 323 -3.01 9.05 0.51
CA ILE A 323 -1.61 9.32 0.15
C ILE A 323 -1.43 9.45 -1.38
N PRO A 324 -1.92 8.51 -2.22
CA PRO A 324 -1.72 8.61 -3.66
C PRO A 324 -2.35 9.88 -4.27
N PHE A 325 -3.48 10.31 -3.72
CA PHE A 325 -4.18 11.52 -4.15
C PHE A 325 -3.46 12.79 -3.70
N LEU A 326 -3.11 12.90 -2.41
CA LEU A 326 -2.36 14.04 -1.89
C LEU A 326 -1.00 14.17 -2.56
N PHE A 327 -0.35 13.06 -2.90
CA PHE A 327 0.93 13.08 -3.59
C PHE A 327 0.82 13.75 -4.97
N LEU A 328 -0.29 13.60 -5.71
CA LEU A 328 -0.47 14.32 -6.98
C LEU A 328 -0.38 15.84 -6.80
N LEU A 329 -0.93 16.36 -5.70
CA LEU A 329 -0.87 17.79 -5.37
C LEU A 329 0.50 18.17 -4.80
N ALA A 330 1.10 17.35 -3.94
CA ALA A 330 2.44 17.62 -3.44
C ALA A 330 3.46 17.69 -4.59
N ALA A 331 3.37 16.77 -5.56
CA ALA A 331 4.20 16.77 -6.76
C ALA A 331 4.04 18.06 -7.58
N SER A 332 2.81 18.60 -7.69
CA SER A 332 2.58 19.86 -8.40
C SER A 332 3.31 21.05 -7.77
N VAL A 333 3.51 21.03 -6.46
CA VAL A 333 4.31 22.03 -5.74
C VAL A 333 5.81 21.77 -5.89
N ILE A 334 6.25 20.51 -5.71
CA ILE A 334 7.67 20.12 -5.75
C ILE A 334 8.32 20.49 -7.09
N VAL A 335 7.62 20.33 -8.21
CA VAL A 335 8.18 20.67 -9.54
C VAL A 335 8.38 22.18 -9.76
N ARG A 336 7.96 23.02 -8.80
CA ARG A 336 8.01 24.50 -8.90
C ARG A 336 8.89 25.18 -7.87
N VAL A 337 9.26 24.48 -6.80
CA VAL A 337 10.21 25.02 -5.82
C VAL A 337 11.63 24.96 -6.41
N PRO A 338 12.58 25.78 -5.91
CA PRO A 338 13.97 25.71 -6.34
C PRO A 338 14.53 24.28 -6.22
N ARG A 339 15.35 23.86 -7.19
CA ARG A 339 15.85 22.48 -7.27
C ARG A 339 16.51 22.01 -5.97
N ILE A 340 17.27 22.88 -5.31
CA ILE A 340 17.92 22.57 -4.03
C ILE A 340 16.91 22.21 -2.94
N VAL A 341 15.78 22.93 -2.88
CA VAL A 341 14.69 22.67 -1.93
C VAL A 341 13.97 21.38 -2.29
N ALA A 342 13.65 21.17 -3.58
CA ALA A 342 13.02 19.94 -4.05
C ALA A 342 13.86 18.70 -3.73
N TYR A 343 15.18 18.76 -3.95
CA TYR A 343 16.09 17.67 -3.62
C TYR A 343 16.22 17.46 -2.12
N GLY A 344 16.33 18.52 -1.32
CA GLY A 344 16.33 18.43 0.14
C GLY A 344 15.07 17.73 0.68
N LEU A 345 13.90 18.15 0.20
CA LEU A 345 12.61 17.53 0.54
C LEU A 345 12.55 16.06 0.12
N ALA A 346 13.02 15.73 -1.09
CA ALA A 346 13.04 14.37 -1.60
C ALA A 346 13.96 13.45 -0.78
N VAL A 347 15.18 13.91 -0.47
CA VAL A 347 16.15 13.17 0.36
C VAL A 347 15.59 12.95 1.76
N PHE A 348 15.01 13.98 2.38
CA PHE A 348 14.40 13.87 3.71
C PHE A 348 13.23 12.87 3.71
N ALA A 349 12.31 12.99 2.75
CA ALA A 349 11.16 12.10 2.62
C ALA A 349 11.58 10.64 2.38
N PHE A 350 12.57 10.43 1.50
CA PHE A 350 13.17 9.12 1.25
C PHE A 350 13.80 8.54 2.51
N ALA A 351 14.69 9.29 3.17
CA ALA A 351 15.38 8.84 4.38
C ALA A 351 14.40 8.42 5.47
N GLN A 352 13.39 9.26 5.74
CA GLN A 352 12.38 8.96 6.74
C GLN A 352 11.56 7.70 6.40
N SER A 353 11.02 7.64 5.18
CA SER A 353 10.23 6.49 4.71
C SER A 353 11.03 5.19 4.70
N TRP A 354 12.28 5.26 4.27
CA TRP A 354 13.21 4.15 4.28
C TRP A 354 13.46 3.65 5.72
N CYS A 355 13.73 4.53 6.67
CA CYS A 355 13.93 4.14 8.07
C CYS A 355 12.69 3.46 8.68
N MET A 356 11.49 3.98 8.39
CA MET A 356 10.23 3.34 8.80
C MET A 356 10.03 1.95 8.20
N SER A 357 10.53 1.72 6.98
CA SER A 357 10.45 0.40 6.33
C SER A 357 11.38 -0.63 6.97
N MET A 358 12.50 -0.18 7.53
CA MET A 358 13.53 -1.02 8.14
C MET A 358 13.21 -1.41 9.58
N VAL A 359 12.73 -0.46 10.37
CA VAL A 359 12.51 -0.63 11.81
C VAL A 359 11.02 -0.65 12.12
N ARG A 360 10.49 -1.86 12.38
CA ARG A 360 9.11 -2.07 12.84
C ARG A 360 9.00 -2.00 14.36
N SER A 361 9.14 -0.81 14.93
CA SER A 361 9.18 -0.67 16.39
C SER A 361 8.09 0.21 17.02
N VAL A 362 7.20 0.78 16.21
CA VAL A 362 6.03 1.58 16.66
C VAL A 362 5.09 0.82 17.63
N GLY A 363 5.28 -0.49 17.80
CA GLY A 363 4.53 -1.34 18.74
C GLY A 363 5.10 -1.45 20.16
N VAL A 364 6.18 -0.76 20.50
CA VAL A 364 6.68 -0.65 21.89
C VAL A 364 6.13 0.66 22.47
N LYS A 365 5.64 0.64 23.73
CA LYS A 365 5.07 1.84 24.37
C LYS A 365 6.06 3.00 24.25
N ASN A 366 5.58 4.15 23.80
CA ASN A 366 6.31 5.41 23.63
C ASN A 366 7.33 5.48 22.48
N GLU A 367 7.31 4.54 21.53
CA GLU A 367 8.12 4.66 20.31
C GLU A 367 7.37 5.34 19.16
N GLY A 368 7.94 6.43 18.66
CA GLY A 368 7.41 7.20 17.54
C GLY A 368 8.06 6.88 16.19
N VAL A 369 7.60 7.57 15.16
CA VAL A 369 8.17 7.54 13.81
C VAL A 369 9.65 7.97 13.80
N ILE A 370 9.99 8.98 14.60
CA ILE A 370 11.35 9.50 14.71
C ILE A 370 12.30 8.46 15.31
N ASN A 371 11.81 7.58 16.20
CA ASN A 371 12.63 6.52 16.79
C ASN A 371 13.11 5.53 15.73
N SER A 372 12.33 5.27 14.68
CA SER A 372 12.77 4.44 13.55
C SER A 372 13.96 5.09 12.82
N VAL A 373 13.96 6.42 12.67
CA VAL A 373 15.09 7.16 12.07
C VAL A 373 16.32 7.02 12.97
N VAL A 374 16.18 7.37 14.25
CA VAL A 374 17.28 7.29 15.23
C VAL A 374 17.89 5.89 15.26
N ARG A 375 17.07 4.83 15.30
CA ARG A 375 17.57 3.45 15.32
C ARG A 375 18.32 3.05 14.06
N VAL A 376 17.88 3.47 12.87
CA VAL A 376 18.63 3.12 11.66
C VAL A 376 19.99 3.81 11.62
N PHE A 377 20.08 5.04 12.12
CA PHE A 377 21.36 5.76 12.17
C PHE A 377 22.29 5.31 13.31
N LEU A 378 21.75 4.87 14.45
CA LEU A 378 22.54 4.41 15.60
C LEU A 378 22.82 2.91 15.59
N ASP A 379 21.81 2.08 15.30
CA ASP A 379 21.89 0.61 15.35
C ASP A 379 22.22 0.01 13.97
N GLY A 380 22.28 0.84 12.93
CA GLY A 380 22.52 0.44 11.55
C GLY A 380 21.27 -0.05 10.81
N PHE A 381 21.48 -0.47 9.56
CA PHE A 381 20.38 -0.92 8.71
C PHE A 381 19.74 -2.21 9.24
N GLN A 382 18.43 -2.32 9.09
CA GLN A 382 17.67 -3.51 9.46
C GLN A 382 16.76 -3.97 8.33
N LEU A 383 16.55 -5.28 8.24
CA LEU A 383 15.54 -5.89 7.38
C LEU A 383 14.51 -6.60 8.26
N PRO A 384 13.22 -6.20 8.26
CA PRO A 384 12.23 -6.76 9.17
C PRO A 384 12.09 -8.29 9.10
N TRP A 385 12.25 -8.86 7.91
CA TRP A 385 12.21 -10.30 7.71
C TRP A 385 13.44 -11.00 8.30
N LEU A 386 14.64 -10.43 8.10
CA LEU A 386 15.89 -10.94 8.68
C LEU A 386 15.86 -10.85 10.21
N ASN A 387 15.37 -9.74 10.77
CA ASN A 387 15.16 -9.59 12.21
C ASN A 387 14.19 -10.65 12.76
N THR A 388 13.09 -10.91 12.03
CA THR A 388 12.14 -11.97 12.41
C THR A 388 12.79 -13.35 12.37
N LEU A 389 13.59 -13.64 11.33
CA LEU A 389 14.34 -14.90 11.23
C LEU A 389 15.39 -15.06 12.33
N SER A 390 16.14 -14.00 12.64
CA SER A 390 17.14 -13.99 13.72
C SER A 390 16.51 -14.30 15.08
N LYS A 391 15.32 -13.75 15.37
CA LYS A 391 14.55 -14.06 16.58
C LYS A 391 14.07 -15.51 16.70
N MET A 392 14.05 -16.23 15.58
CA MET A 392 13.68 -17.64 15.48
C MET A 392 14.88 -18.52 15.05
N ALA A 393 16.09 -17.96 15.05
CA ALA A 393 17.25 -18.57 14.41
C ALA A 393 17.57 -19.94 14.98
N ARG A 394 17.47 -20.11 16.31
CA ARG A 394 17.78 -21.36 17.02
C ARG A 394 17.14 -22.60 16.39
N GLN A 395 15.94 -22.46 15.83
CA GLN A 395 15.18 -23.59 15.29
C GLN A 395 15.26 -23.75 13.77
N TYR A 396 15.63 -22.71 13.02
CA TYR A 396 15.62 -22.76 11.55
C TYR A 396 16.99 -22.52 10.93
N VAL A 397 17.76 -21.61 11.53
CA VAL A 397 19.02 -21.11 10.97
C VAL A 397 19.99 -20.78 12.11
N PRO A 398 20.51 -21.77 12.86
CA PRO A 398 21.25 -21.53 14.11
C PRO A 398 22.45 -20.57 13.95
N PHE A 399 23.10 -20.56 12.79
CA PHE A 399 24.21 -19.64 12.51
C PHE A 399 23.81 -18.14 12.52
N LEU A 400 22.52 -17.81 12.40
CA LEU A 400 21.99 -16.44 12.56
C LEU A 400 21.77 -16.03 14.02
N GLU A 401 21.86 -16.97 14.97
CA GLU A 401 21.66 -16.67 16.39
C GLU A 401 22.88 -15.98 16.99
N GLU A 402 24.07 -16.40 16.57
CA GLU A 402 25.36 -15.90 17.07
C GLU A 402 25.89 -14.72 16.25
N ASN A 403 25.55 -14.67 14.95
CA ASN A 403 26.02 -13.66 14.03
C ASN A 403 24.92 -12.62 13.77
N ASN A 404 25.15 -11.36 14.19
CA ASN A 404 24.36 -10.22 13.74
C ASN A 404 24.56 -10.04 12.22
N VAL A 405 23.78 -10.77 11.42
CA VAL A 405 23.91 -10.73 9.96
C VAL A 405 23.52 -9.34 9.46
N SER A 406 24.51 -8.65 8.92
CA SER A 406 24.31 -7.35 8.29
C SER A 406 23.42 -7.49 7.05
N PRO A 407 22.38 -6.65 6.89
CA PRO A 407 21.55 -6.66 5.68
C PRO A 407 22.28 -6.09 4.45
N ILE A 408 23.50 -5.54 4.61
CA ILE A 408 24.25 -4.91 3.52
C ILE A 408 24.53 -5.90 2.38
N SER A 409 24.88 -7.15 2.69
CA SER A 409 25.12 -8.18 1.67
C SER A 409 23.88 -8.43 0.80
N LEU A 410 22.70 -8.44 1.42
CA LEU A 410 21.43 -8.55 0.72
C LEU A 410 21.13 -7.31 -0.12
N PHE A 411 21.43 -6.11 0.38
CA PHE A 411 21.29 -4.88 -0.43
C PHE A 411 22.20 -4.86 -1.64
N ILE A 412 23.45 -5.30 -1.49
CA ILE A 412 24.40 -5.43 -2.61
C ILE A 412 23.85 -6.43 -3.62
N LEU A 413 23.41 -7.62 -3.17
CA LEU A 413 22.82 -8.63 -4.04
C LEU A 413 21.60 -8.10 -4.80
N TRP A 414 20.67 -7.44 -4.11
CA TRP A 414 19.50 -6.84 -4.76
C TRP A 414 19.88 -5.70 -5.70
N GLY A 415 20.87 -4.89 -5.34
CA GLY A 415 21.41 -3.85 -6.20
C GLY A 415 21.97 -4.42 -7.50
N ILE A 416 22.75 -5.52 -7.42
CA ILE A 416 23.29 -6.23 -8.59
C ILE A 416 22.15 -6.80 -9.45
N ILE A 417 21.13 -7.43 -8.84
CA ILE A 417 19.98 -7.97 -9.56
C ILE A 417 19.22 -6.85 -10.29
N ILE A 418 18.91 -5.75 -9.60
CA ILE A 418 18.18 -4.61 -10.19
C ILE A 418 19.01 -3.99 -11.32
N TYR A 419 20.31 -3.78 -11.09
CA TYR A 419 21.22 -3.28 -12.11
C TYR A 419 21.26 -4.20 -13.33
N GLY A 420 21.34 -5.52 -13.12
CA GLY A 420 21.29 -6.53 -14.18
C GLY A 420 19.99 -6.45 -14.99
N ILE A 421 18.83 -6.38 -14.33
CA ILE A 421 17.52 -6.23 -14.98
C ILE A 421 17.48 -4.97 -15.85
N TRP A 422 18.07 -3.87 -15.38
CA TRP A 422 18.03 -2.59 -16.09
C TRP A 422 19.08 -2.50 -17.21
N ARG A 423 20.20 -3.20 -17.07
CA ARG A 423 21.29 -3.17 -18.06
C ARG A 423 21.05 -4.14 -19.21
N ILE A 424 20.45 -5.30 -18.94
CA ILE A 424 20.16 -6.32 -19.93
C ILE A 424 18.81 -5.98 -20.58
N LYS A 425 18.84 -5.21 -21.68
CA LYS A 425 17.62 -4.78 -22.39
C LYS A 425 16.84 -5.93 -23.02
N TYR A 426 17.52 -7.04 -23.35
CA TYR A 426 16.93 -8.20 -24.04
C TYR A 426 17.42 -9.53 -23.46
N PRO A 427 17.07 -9.87 -22.21
CA PRO A 427 17.61 -11.06 -21.53
C PRO A 427 17.25 -12.39 -22.21
N PHE A 428 16.25 -12.37 -23.09
CA PHE A 428 15.76 -13.54 -23.81
C PHE A 428 16.09 -13.52 -25.30
N LYS A 429 16.73 -12.46 -25.83
CA LYS A 429 17.22 -12.50 -27.21
C LYS A 429 18.49 -13.32 -27.26
N THR A 430 18.61 -14.12 -28.30
CA THR A 430 19.87 -14.84 -28.54
C THR A 430 20.93 -13.84 -28.98
N LEU A 431 22.21 -14.11 -28.66
CA LEU A 431 23.32 -13.26 -29.09
C LEU A 431 23.31 -13.02 -30.62
N LYS A 432 22.82 -14.00 -31.39
CA LYS A 432 22.67 -13.92 -32.85
C LYS A 432 21.66 -12.85 -33.31
N GLU A 433 20.60 -12.62 -32.53
CA GLU A 433 19.58 -11.60 -32.80
C GLU A 433 20.02 -10.20 -32.34
N GLU A 434 20.97 -10.12 -31.41
CA GLU A 434 21.54 -8.85 -30.97
C GLU A 434 22.53 -8.30 -32.02
N THR A 435 23.34 -9.17 -32.63
CA THR A 435 24.24 -8.78 -33.72
C THR A 435 23.48 -8.21 -34.93
N SER A 436 22.31 -8.77 -35.27
CA SER A 436 21.52 -8.26 -36.41
C SER A 436 20.87 -6.90 -36.14
N LEU A 437 20.56 -6.58 -34.88
CA LEU A 437 20.00 -5.28 -34.50
C LEU A 437 21.05 -4.18 -34.49
N ILE A 438 22.25 -4.47 -34.00
CA ILE A 438 23.38 -3.53 -34.06
C ILE A 438 23.71 -3.19 -35.52
N ILE A 439 23.73 -4.19 -36.40
CA ILE A 439 23.96 -3.98 -37.85
C ILE A 439 22.83 -3.17 -38.50
N SER A 440 21.59 -3.25 -37.99
CA SER A 440 20.45 -2.48 -38.52
C SER A 440 20.37 -1.04 -38.00
N GLU A 441 20.91 -0.75 -36.82
CA GLU A 441 20.98 0.62 -36.27
C GLU A 441 22.15 1.43 -36.83
N GLU A 442 23.17 0.76 -37.41
CA GLU A 442 24.36 1.41 -38.01
C GLU A 442 24.25 1.68 -39.52
N LYS A 443 23.14 1.33 -40.18
CA LYS A 443 22.89 1.79 -41.56
C LYS A 443 22.04 3.08 -41.53
N PRO A 444 22.64 4.26 -41.82
CA PRO A 444 21.91 5.52 -41.92
C PRO A 444 20.90 5.54 -43.07
#